data_AF-A0A1Z4RCZ3-F1
#
_entry.id   AF-A0A1Z4RCZ3-F1
#
_cell.length_a   1.000
_cell.length_b   1.000
_cell.length_c   1.000
_cell.angle_alpha   90.00
_cell.angle_beta   90.00
_cell.angle_gamma   90.00
#
_symmetry.space_group_name_H-M   'P 1'
#
loop_
_entity.id
_entity.type
_entity.pdbx_description
1 polymer ?
#
loop_
_entity_poly.entity_id
_entity_poly.type
_entity_poly.pdbx_seq_one_letter_code
_entity_poly.pdbx_strand_id
1 'polypeptide(L)'
;MLSNHFLLKERGLFDLSKSNIDCTSQLIDDVKIVAEQAIDIASVRLQINNGTKVLPIEIAVQEGYLPNSFIPRQEWKIVNAEKEQLMLSPKCCGKWNLGKYIGVLQIPNHLIEPLREIIGTLNLHIDRLEDNISKVSLHTKYQAIIENISSYLQNYTLTPERTTCLGVHSHQSGLITSTVDALRFLPNQPCVGLHLDSWEKAPLKRRHLSKNRVCINIGRETRYFLFINLSLMKMFEMLGLSTAINASRYYRGVELPAIFMATFPDYPVVKIALEPDQAYIAPTENIIHDASSLEKQELDMTLTFLGRFGISPQPF
;
A
#
# COMPACT_ATOMS: atom_id res chain seq x y z
N MET A 1 0.99 26.10 5.47
CA MET A 1 -0.27 25.43 5.85
C MET A 1 -0.23 25.19 7.35
N LEU A 2 -1.01 25.97 8.10
CA LEU A 2 -1.01 26.02 9.57
C LEU A 2 -1.78 24.81 10.14
N SER A 3 -1.10 24.07 11.02
CA SER A 3 -1.60 23.23 12.11
C SER A 3 -3.01 22.61 12.00
N ASN A 4 -3.11 21.40 11.46
CA ASN A 4 -4.31 20.56 11.64
C ASN A 4 -4.48 20.05 13.09
N HIS A 5 -3.46 20.20 13.95
CA HIS A 5 -3.52 19.72 15.33
C HIS A 5 -4.30 20.64 16.28
N PHE A 6 -4.34 21.96 16.02
CA PHE A 6 -5.14 22.90 16.83
C PHE A 6 -6.65 22.82 16.50
N LEU A 7 -6.99 22.43 15.27
CA LEU A 7 -8.38 22.35 14.80
C LEU A 7 -9.15 21.09 15.25
N LEU A 8 -8.46 20.07 15.76
CA LEU A 8 -9.11 18.85 16.26
C LEU A 8 -9.56 18.97 17.73
N LYS A 9 -8.93 19.84 18.53
CA LYS A 9 -9.31 20.08 19.93
C LYS A 9 -10.38 21.16 20.12
N GLU A 10 -10.44 22.17 19.25
CA GLU A 10 -11.35 23.32 19.41
C GLU A 10 -12.76 23.15 18.83
N ARG A 11 -13.07 22.03 18.17
CA ARG A 11 -14.36 21.83 17.48
C ARG A 11 -15.42 21.04 18.26
N GLY A 12 -15.32 20.96 19.58
CA GLY A 12 -16.46 20.73 20.50
C GLY A 12 -17.48 19.63 20.15
N LEU A 13 -17.10 18.54 19.48
CA LEU A 13 -18.00 17.48 19.03
C LEU A 13 -17.28 16.13 18.99
N PHE A 14 -16.85 15.62 20.14
CA PHE A 14 -16.50 14.21 20.31
C PHE A 14 -16.76 13.79 21.77
N ASP A 15 -17.94 13.24 22.03
CA ASP A 15 -18.16 12.40 23.21
C ASP A 15 -17.72 10.98 22.84
N LEU A 16 -16.44 10.67 23.06
CA LEU A 16 -15.83 9.36 22.81
C LEU A 16 -16.30 8.26 23.79
N SER A 17 -17.26 8.55 24.68
CA SER A 17 -17.67 7.63 25.76
C SER A 17 -18.69 6.55 25.37
N LYS A 18 -19.14 6.48 24.10
CA LYS A 18 -20.28 5.63 23.71
C LYS A 18 -20.07 4.58 22.61
N SER A 19 -18.84 4.10 22.40
CA SER A 19 -18.64 2.84 21.67
C SER A 19 -17.67 1.92 22.40
N ASN A 20 -18.19 1.17 23.38
CA ASN A 20 -17.54 -0.02 23.94
C ASN A 20 -17.58 -1.17 22.92
N ILE A 21 -16.94 -0.99 21.76
CA ILE A 21 -16.51 -2.12 20.96
C ILE A 21 -15.05 -2.32 21.32
N ASP A 22 -14.77 -3.38 22.08
CA ASP A 22 -13.42 -3.83 22.39
C ASP A 22 -12.75 -4.36 21.10
N CYS A 23 -12.38 -3.42 20.22
CA CYS A 23 -11.83 -3.68 18.89
C CYS A 23 -10.30 -3.70 18.89
N THR A 24 -9.65 -3.66 20.06
CA THR A 24 -8.26 -3.20 20.19
C THR A 24 -7.18 -4.29 20.16
N SER A 25 -7.53 -5.52 19.79
CA SER A 25 -6.50 -6.58 19.60
C SER A 25 -6.81 -7.59 18.49
N GLN A 26 -7.96 -7.47 17.83
CA GLN A 26 -8.45 -8.45 16.86
C GLN A 26 -8.63 -7.81 15.49
N LEU A 27 -8.07 -8.48 14.49
CA LEU A 27 -8.35 -8.17 13.09
C LEU A 27 -9.85 -8.36 12.84
N ILE A 28 -10.44 -7.48 12.04
CA ILE A 28 -11.82 -7.62 11.60
C ILE A 28 -11.83 -8.16 10.18
N ASP A 29 -12.75 -9.08 9.87
CA ASP A 29 -12.95 -9.56 8.50
C ASP A 29 -13.47 -8.43 7.60
N ASP A 30 -12.63 -7.95 6.66
CA ASP A 30 -13.04 -6.95 5.66
C ASP A 30 -12.26 -7.05 4.35
N VAL A 31 -10.96 -6.73 4.35
CA VAL A 31 -10.09 -6.85 3.17
C VAL A 31 -9.23 -8.10 3.30
N LYS A 32 -9.27 -8.97 2.29
CA LYS A 32 -8.55 -10.25 2.26
C LYS A 32 -7.47 -10.31 1.21
N ILE A 33 -6.47 -11.13 1.46
CA ILE A 33 -5.40 -11.50 0.55
C ILE A 33 -5.83 -12.73 -0.24
N VAL A 34 -5.57 -12.70 -1.53
CA VAL A 34 -5.76 -13.81 -2.47
C VAL A 34 -4.41 -14.05 -3.14
N ALA A 35 -3.86 -15.25 -2.99
CA ALA A 35 -2.61 -15.64 -3.63
C ALA A 35 -2.90 -16.40 -4.93
N GLU A 36 -2.02 -16.26 -5.92
CA GLU A 36 -1.95 -17.22 -7.03
C GLU A 36 -1.53 -18.60 -6.51
N GLN A 37 -2.00 -19.68 -7.15
CA GLN A 37 -1.85 -21.06 -6.63
C GLN A 37 -0.40 -21.48 -6.36
N ALA A 38 0.57 -20.91 -7.06
CA ALA A 38 1.99 -21.19 -6.88
C ALA A 38 2.61 -20.47 -5.67
N ILE A 39 1.88 -19.59 -4.99
CA ILE A 39 2.37 -18.77 -3.89
C ILE A 39 1.74 -19.21 -2.57
N ASP A 40 2.57 -19.72 -1.66
CA ASP A 40 2.18 -19.96 -0.27
C ASP A 40 2.42 -18.70 0.58
N ILE A 41 1.36 -18.11 1.10
CA ILE A 41 1.40 -16.91 1.96
C ILE A 41 1.35 -17.27 3.44
N ALA A 42 0.92 -18.49 3.81
CA ALA A 42 0.22 -18.70 5.07
C ALA A 42 1.07 -18.46 6.34
N SER A 43 2.34 -18.87 6.41
CA SER A 43 2.99 -19.01 7.72
C SER A 43 4.30 -18.23 7.94
N VAL A 44 5.08 -17.89 6.91
CA VAL A 44 6.34 -17.13 7.09
C VAL A 44 6.35 -15.77 6.41
N ARG A 45 5.41 -15.54 5.49
CA ARG A 45 5.36 -14.33 4.66
C ARG A 45 4.34 -13.30 5.16
N LEU A 46 3.54 -13.67 6.15
CA LEU A 46 2.51 -12.82 6.72
C LEU A 46 2.80 -12.55 8.19
N GLN A 47 2.89 -11.27 8.53
CA GLN A 47 3.11 -10.82 9.90
C GLN A 47 2.12 -9.72 10.26
N ILE A 48 1.85 -9.59 11.55
CA ILE A 48 1.07 -8.49 12.11
C ILE A 48 1.81 -7.86 13.27
N ASN A 49 1.57 -6.58 13.52
CA ASN A 49 2.08 -5.90 14.70
C ASN A 49 0.96 -5.55 15.69
N ASN A 50 1.29 -4.76 16.71
CA ASN A 50 0.36 -4.19 17.69
C ASN A 50 -0.06 -2.74 17.37
N GLY A 51 -0.12 -2.40 16.07
CA GLY A 51 -0.71 -1.16 15.57
C GLY A 51 0.29 -0.10 15.12
N THR A 52 -0.07 1.16 15.32
CA THR A 52 0.65 2.32 14.79
C THR A 52 1.11 3.25 15.88
N LYS A 53 2.05 4.13 15.53
CA LYS A 53 2.44 5.28 16.34
C LYS A 53 2.58 6.51 15.45
N VAL A 54 2.21 7.66 15.99
CA VAL A 54 2.51 8.95 15.38
C VAL A 54 3.94 9.35 15.72
N LEU A 55 4.70 9.84 14.73
CA LEU A 55 6.01 10.41 14.99
C LEU A 55 5.86 11.86 15.52
N PRO A 56 6.41 12.16 16.71
CA PRO A 56 6.56 13.54 17.18
C PRO A 56 7.30 14.39 16.15
N ILE A 57 7.02 15.70 16.11
CA ILE A 57 7.55 16.60 15.07
C ILE A 57 9.07 16.56 15.03
N GLU A 58 9.76 16.61 16.18
CA GLU A 58 11.23 16.62 16.18
C GLU A 58 11.81 15.31 15.61
N ILE A 59 11.23 14.17 16.00
CA ILE A 59 11.66 12.85 15.53
C ILE A 59 11.33 12.68 14.04
N ALA A 60 10.15 13.09 13.59
CA ALA A 60 9.74 12.99 12.21
C ALA A 60 10.74 13.74 11.30
N VAL A 61 11.07 14.99 11.63
CA VAL A 61 12.03 15.76 10.83
C VAL A 61 13.43 15.11 10.83
N GLN A 62 13.88 14.60 11.99
CA GLN A 62 15.18 13.93 12.09
C GLN A 62 15.24 12.63 11.28
N GLU A 63 14.17 11.85 11.25
CA GLU A 63 14.08 10.57 10.54
C GLU A 63 13.64 10.73 9.07
N GLY A 64 13.50 11.96 8.57
CA GLY A 64 13.13 12.22 7.17
C GLY A 64 11.66 11.92 6.87
N TYR A 65 10.77 12.19 7.82
CA TYR A 65 9.31 12.03 7.72
C TYR A 65 8.58 13.36 7.75
N LEU A 66 7.38 13.38 7.19
CA LEU A 66 6.46 14.49 7.40
C LEU A 66 6.03 14.56 8.89
N PRO A 67 5.86 15.77 9.45
CA PRO A 67 5.35 15.92 10.80
C PRO A 67 3.99 15.23 10.99
N ASN A 68 3.85 14.46 12.07
CA ASN A 68 2.67 13.65 12.40
C ASN A 68 2.38 12.50 11.44
N SER A 69 3.38 12.00 10.70
CA SER A 69 3.27 10.74 9.98
C SER A 69 2.99 9.58 10.95
N PHE A 70 2.14 8.66 10.49
CA PHE A 70 1.88 7.39 11.19
C PHE A 70 2.78 6.31 10.62
N ILE A 71 3.48 5.59 11.50
CA ILE A 71 4.28 4.43 11.13
C ILE A 71 3.83 3.20 11.92
N PRO A 72 4.01 1.98 11.37
CA PRO A 72 3.76 0.77 12.12
C PRO A 72 4.69 0.70 13.35
N ARG A 73 4.19 0.16 14.45
CA ARG A 73 5.03 -0.33 15.54
C ARG A 73 5.84 -1.53 15.03
N GLN A 74 7.08 -1.70 15.52
CA GLN A 74 8.02 -2.69 14.96
C GLN A 74 7.95 -4.07 15.63
N GLU A 75 7.01 -4.28 16.55
CA GLU A 75 6.79 -5.56 17.22
C GLU A 75 5.99 -6.52 16.31
N TRP A 76 6.67 -7.07 15.30
CA TRP A 76 6.08 -8.01 14.35
C TRP A 76 5.95 -9.42 14.93
N LYS A 77 4.81 -10.05 14.69
CA LYS A 77 4.51 -11.43 15.07
C LYS A 77 3.98 -12.19 13.87
N ILE A 78 4.36 -13.46 13.77
CA ILE A 78 3.76 -14.40 12.82
C ILE A 78 2.28 -14.56 13.16
N VAL A 79 1.47 -14.67 12.12
CA VAL A 79 0.02 -14.84 12.23
C VAL A 79 -0.27 -16.28 12.65
N ASN A 80 -1.26 -16.49 13.52
CA ASN A 80 -1.75 -17.83 13.84
C ASN A 80 -2.89 -18.23 12.88
N ALA A 81 -3.22 -19.52 12.82
CA ALA A 81 -4.23 -20.05 11.90
C ALA A 81 -5.61 -19.34 11.97
N GLU A 82 -6.03 -18.87 13.15
CA GLU A 82 -7.28 -18.11 13.32
C GLU A 82 -7.22 -16.76 12.59
N LYS A 83 -6.15 -15.99 12.80
CA LYS A 83 -5.97 -14.69 12.13
C LYS A 83 -5.67 -14.84 10.64
N GLU A 84 -5.04 -15.93 10.24
CA GLU A 84 -4.89 -16.28 8.82
C GLU A 84 -6.25 -16.40 8.15
N GLN A 85 -7.26 -17.03 8.77
CA GLN A 85 -8.61 -17.15 8.19
C GLN A 85 -9.32 -15.79 7.98
N LEU A 86 -8.99 -14.80 8.81
CA LEU A 86 -9.52 -13.44 8.68
C LEU A 86 -8.86 -12.66 7.54
N MET A 87 -7.60 -12.97 7.22
CA MET A 87 -6.81 -12.26 6.22
C MET A 87 -6.73 -12.98 4.89
N LEU A 88 -6.81 -14.30 4.86
CA LEU A 88 -6.64 -15.10 3.65
C LEU A 88 -8.01 -15.52 3.13
N SER A 89 -8.21 -15.35 1.83
CA SER A 89 -9.33 -15.96 1.14
C SER A 89 -8.94 -17.37 0.68
N PRO A 90 -9.67 -18.44 1.08
CA PRO A 90 -9.26 -19.83 0.85
C PRO A 90 -9.14 -20.25 -0.62
N LYS A 91 -9.69 -19.46 -1.55
CA LYS A 91 -9.54 -19.49 -3.03
C LYS A 91 -10.50 -18.43 -3.59
N CYS A 92 -10.17 -17.81 -4.72
CA CYS A 92 -11.11 -16.92 -5.41
C CYS A 92 -12.24 -17.74 -6.07
N CYS A 93 -13.20 -18.20 -5.26
CA CYS A 93 -14.34 -19.02 -5.69
C CYS A 93 -15.48 -18.20 -6.32
N GLY A 94 -15.28 -16.90 -6.51
CA GLY A 94 -16.27 -15.98 -7.08
C GLY A 94 -15.64 -14.80 -7.79
N LYS A 95 -16.48 -13.85 -8.21
CA LYS A 95 -16.05 -12.64 -8.91
C LYS A 95 -15.12 -11.80 -8.03
N TRP A 96 -13.99 -11.37 -8.61
CA TRP A 96 -13.06 -10.48 -7.93
C TRP A 96 -13.74 -9.17 -7.47
N ASN A 97 -13.62 -8.84 -6.18
CA ASN A 97 -14.08 -7.58 -5.63
C ASN A 97 -12.90 -6.62 -5.46
N LEU A 98 -12.86 -5.60 -6.33
CA LEU A 98 -11.79 -4.61 -6.40
C LEU A 98 -11.45 -4.00 -5.04
N GLY A 99 -12.44 -3.65 -4.23
CA GLY A 99 -12.23 -2.95 -2.96
C GLY A 99 -12.06 -3.85 -1.73
N LYS A 100 -12.14 -5.17 -1.90
CA LYS A 100 -12.08 -6.15 -0.80
C LYS A 100 -10.94 -7.15 -0.91
N TYR A 101 -10.23 -7.20 -2.05
CA TYR A 101 -9.15 -8.16 -2.26
C TYR A 101 -7.82 -7.49 -2.57
N ILE A 102 -6.77 -8.06 -1.98
CA ILE A 102 -5.36 -7.83 -2.31
C ILE A 102 -4.85 -9.10 -3.00
N GLY A 103 -4.40 -8.97 -4.24
CA GLY A 103 -3.79 -10.09 -4.98
C GLY A 103 -2.30 -10.17 -4.72
N VAL A 104 -1.74 -11.37 -4.65
CA VAL A 104 -0.30 -11.61 -4.72
C VAL A 104 -0.02 -12.58 -5.87
N LEU A 105 0.89 -12.20 -6.76
CA LEU A 105 1.16 -12.92 -8.01
C LEU A 105 2.65 -12.98 -8.32
N GLN A 106 3.03 -13.97 -9.12
CA GLN A 106 4.40 -14.19 -9.55
C GLN A 106 4.55 -13.73 -11.01
N ILE A 107 5.34 -12.68 -11.24
CA ILE A 107 5.71 -12.31 -12.61
C ILE A 107 6.78 -13.30 -13.11
N PRO A 108 6.68 -13.80 -14.35
CA PRO A 108 7.74 -14.58 -14.95
C PRO A 108 9.06 -13.81 -15.00
N ASN A 109 10.14 -14.40 -14.48
CA ASN A 109 11.45 -13.76 -14.40
C ASN A 109 11.94 -13.23 -15.77
N HIS A 110 11.68 -13.96 -16.86
CA HIS A 110 12.08 -13.54 -18.21
C HIS A 110 11.45 -12.21 -18.68
N LEU A 111 10.37 -11.75 -18.04
CA LEU A 111 9.77 -10.43 -18.32
C LEU A 111 10.46 -9.30 -17.53
N ILE A 112 10.99 -9.60 -16.34
CA ILE A 112 11.59 -8.62 -15.43
C ILE A 112 13.10 -8.51 -15.64
N GLU A 113 13.78 -9.61 -15.96
CA GLU A 113 15.24 -9.66 -16.08
C GLU A 113 15.81 -8.62 -17.05
N PRO A 114 15.24 -8.38 -18.24
CA PRO A 114 15.73 -7.32 -19.13
C PRO A 114 15.71 -5.92 -18.50
N LEU A 115 14.76 -5.65 -17.60
CA LEU A 115 14.71 -4.38 -16.86
C LEU A 115 15.80 -4.32 -15.79
N ARG A 116 16.08 -5.43 -15.11
CA ARG A 116 17.18 -5.53 -14.14
C ARG A 116 18.54 -5.35 -14.80
N GLU A 117 18.73 -5.87 -16.02
CA GLU A 117 19.95 -5.65 -16.80
C GLU A 117 20.17 -4.15 -17.07
N ILE A 118 19.12 -3.43 -17.49
CA ILE A 118 19.20 -1.96 -17.68
C ILE A 118 19.59 -1.27 -16.37
N ILE A 119 18.93 -1.63 -15.27
CA ILE A 119 19.23 -1.04 -13.95
C ILE A 119 20.68 -1.34 -13.53
N GLY A 120 21.16 -2.56 -13.73
CA GLY A 120 22.52 -2.97 -13.40
C GLY A 120 23.58 -2.26 -14.23
N THR A 121 23.36 -2.10 -15.54
CA THR A 121 24.30 -1.38 -16.42
C THR A 121 24.38 0.11 -16.13
N LEU A 122 23.29 0.73 -15.66
CA LEU A 122 23.25 2.14 -15.31
C LEU A 122 23.92 2.46 -13.97
N ASN A 123 24.27 1.43 -13.17
CA ASN A 123 24.92 1.51 -11.87
C ASN A 123 24.31 2.63 -10.99
N LEU A 124 23.01 2.53 -10.72
CA LEU A 124 22.26 3.57 -10.02
C LEU A 124 22.85 3.80 -8.62
N HIS A 125 23.32 5.02 -8.36
CA HIS A 125 23.84 5.45 -7.06
C HIS A 125 22.73 6.06 -6.19
N ILE A 126 22.79 5.79 -4.88
CA ILE A 126 21.81 6.24 -3.89
C ILE A 126 21.74 7.78 -3.77
N ASP A 127 22.85 8.46 -4.03
CA ASP A 127 22.97 9.92 -3.89
C ASP A 127 22.27 10.71 -5.02
N ARG A 128 21.79 10.05 -6.08
CA ARG A 128 21.16 10.68 -7.26
C ARG A 128 19.97 9.89 -7.79
N LEU A 129 19.11 9.41 -6.91
CA LEU A 129 17.99 8.52 -7.24
C LEU A 129 17.09 9.03 -8.39
N GLU A 130 16.68 10.31 -8.39
CA GLU A 130 15.79 10.84 -9.44
C GLU A 130 16.45 10.92 -10.83
N ASP A 131 17.68 11.43 -10.90
CA ASP A 131 18.47 11.47 -12.13
C ASP A 131 18.73 10.05 -12.67
N ASN A 132 18.90 9.10 -11.76
CA ASN A 132 19.19 7.71 -12.08
C ASN A 132 17.96 6.98 -12.63
N ILE A 133 16.76 7.20 -12.09
CA ILE A 133 15.52 6.60 -12.60
C ILE A 133 15.14 7.13 -13.98
N SER A 134 15.37 8.43 -14.23
CA SER A 134 15.10 9.02 -15.55
C SER A 134 15.94 8.37 -16.67
N LYS A 135 17.16 7.90 -16.36
CA LYS A 135 17.98 7.15 -17.33
C LYS A 135 17.39 5.79 -17.69
N VAL A 136 16.72 5.13 -16.73
CA VAL A 136 16.05 3.84 -16.98
C VAL A 136 14.93 4.02 -18.00
N SER A 137 14.08 5.05 -17.84
CA SER A 137 12.95 5.29 -18.74
C SER A 137 13.35 5.80 -20.13
N LEU A 138 14.54 6.41 -20.24
CA LEU A 138 15.14 6.85 -21.51
C LEU A 138 15.92 5.75 -22.25
N HIS A 139 16.13 4.59 -21.62
CA HIS A 139 16.85 3.49 -22.26
C HIS A 139 16.08 2.95 -23.48
N THR A 140 16.78 2.66 -24.59
CA THR A 140 16.16 2.31 -25.88
C THR A 140 15.26 1.06 -25.82
N LYS A 141 15.58 0.11 -24.94
CA LYS A 141 14.78 -1.12 -24.73
C LYS A 141 13.61 -0.94 -23.75
N TYR A 142 13.54 0.17 -23.02
CA TYR A 142 12.58 0.34 -21.91
C TYR A 142 11.13 0.15 -22.37
N GLN A 143 10.73 0.82 -23.45
CA GLN A 143 9.33 0.77 -23.93
C GLN A 143 8.89 -0.65 -24.29
N ALA A 144 9.71 -1.40 -25.06
CA ALA A 144 9.41 -2.77 -25.43
C ALA A 144 9.28 -3.70 -24.20
N ILE A 145 10.10 -3.49 -23.17
CA ILE A 145 10.02 -4.25 -21.92
C ILE A 145 8.71 -3.94 -21.18
N ILE A 146 8.36 -2.66 -21.05
CA ILE A 146 7.10 -2.24 -20.41
C ILE A 146 5.88 -2.75 -21.17
N GLU A 147 5.92 -2.78 -22.50
CA GLU A 147 4.86 -3.35 -23.34
C GLU A 147 4.69 -4.86 -23.12
N ASN A 148 5.79 -5.61 -23.01
CA ASN A 148 5.75 -7.05 -22.72
C ASN A 148 5.15 -7.33 -21.34
N ILE A 149 5.59 -6.61 -20.30
CA ILE A 149 5.04 -6.73 -18.95
C ILE A 149 3.56 -6.32 -18.93
N SER A 150 3.21 -5.21 -19.59
CA SER A 150 1.82 -4.73 -19.66
C SER A 150 0.91 -5.70 -20.42
N SER A 151 1.43 -6.40 -21.44
CA SER A 151 0.71 -7.44 -22.17
C SER A 151 0.46 -8.66 -21.30
N TYR A 152 1.45 -9.11 -20.54
CA TYR A 152 1.28 -10.17 -19.55
C TYR A 152 0.23 -9.80 -18.48
N LEU A 153 0.24 -8.55 -18.00
CA LEU A 153 -0.73 -8.06 -17.02
C LEU A 153 -2.17 -8.01 -17.54
N GLN A 154 -2.41 -8.08 -18.86
CA GLN A 154 -3.76 -8.20 -19.41
C GLN A 154 -4.47 -9.49 -18.98
N ASN A 155 -3.74 -10.54 -18.61
CA ASN A 155 -4.34 -11.75 -18.05
C ASN A 155 -5.04 -11.49 -16.70
N TYR A 156 -4.72 -10.37 -16.05
CA TYR A 156 -5.28 -9.99 -14.76
C TYR A 156 -6.22 -8.77 -14.88
N THR A 157 -6.49 -8.23 -16.06
CA THR A 157 -7.40 -7.08 -16.21
C THR A 157 -8.85 -7.52 -16.16
N LEU A 158 -9.66 -6.78 -15.38
CA LEU A 158 -11.09 -7.06 -15.19
C LEU A 158 -11.98 -6.27 -16.15
N THR A 159 -11.40 -5.27 -16.81
CA THR A 159 -12.08 -4.43 -17.80
C THR A 159 -11.14 -4.21 -19.00
N PRO A 160 -11.69 -3.94 -20.19
CA PRO A 160 -10.89 -3.62 -21.38
C PRO A 160 -10.24 -2.23 -21.32
N GLU A 161 -10.31 -1.52 -20.19
CA GLU A 161 -9.69 -0.21 -20.04
C GLU A 161 -8.17 -0.31 -20.09
N ARG A 162 -7.52 0.68 -20.70
CA ARG A 162 -6.06 0.72 -20.78
C ARG A 162 -5.44 0.83 -19.39
N THR A 163 -4.45 -0.03 -19.12
CA THR A 163 -3.57 0.05 -17.96
C THR A 163 -2.60 1.21 -18.11
N THR A 164 -2.28 1.90 -17.02
CA THR A 164 -1.30 3.00 -17.01
C THR A 164 -0.05 2.54 -16.29
N CYS A 165 1.09 2.53 -16.97
CA CYS A 165 2.39 2.35 -16.32
C CYS A 165 2.74 3.65 -15.59
N LEU A 166 2.93 3.57 -14.27
CA LEU A 166 3.40 4.69 -13.45
C LEU A 166 4.94 4.78 -13.42
N GLY A 167 5.61 3.78 -14.00
CA GLY A 167 7.05 3.76 -14.19
C GLY A 167 7.79 3.00 -13.10
N VAL A 168 9.12 3.07 -13.22
CA VAL A 168 10.05 2.52 -12.24
C VAL A 168 10.24 3.53 -11.11
N HIS A 169 10.19 3.06 -9.86
CA HIS A 169 10.50 3.85 -8.69
C HIS A 169 11.67 3.21 -7.93
N SER A 170 12.48 4.04 -7.29
CA SER A 170 13.60 3.62 -6.44
C SER A 170 13.57 4.35 -5.12
N HIS A 171 13.82 3.62 -4.03
CA HIS A 171 13.98 4.19 -2.69
C HIS A 171 15.21 3.59 -2.01
N GLN A 172 15.68 4.27 -0.96
CA GLN A 172 16.75 3.74 -0.11
C GLN A 172 16.31 2.45 0.59
N SER A 173 17.28 1.59 0.89
CA SER A 173 17.11 0.45 1.81
C SER A 173 16.91 0.93 3.25
N GLY A 174 16.40 0.05 4.11
CA GLY A 174 16.30 0.33 5.54
C GLY A 174 15.11 1.21 5.97
N LEU A 175 14.13 1.48 5.09
CA LEU A 175 13.01 2.36 5.42
C LEU A 175 11.84 1.60 6.05
N ILE A 176 11.32 2.14 7.17
CA ILE A 176 10.11 1.63 7.83
C ILE A 176 8.89 1.78 6.90
N THR A 177 8.81 2.89 6.19
CA THR A 177 7.84 3.15 5.10
C THR A 177 8.56 3.88 3.97
N SER A 178 8.18 3.64 2.72
CA SER A 178 8.98 4.09 1.57
C SER A 178 8.38 5.25 0.77
N THR A 179 7.07 5.51 0.86
CA THR A 179 6.47 6.56 0.03
C THR A 179 6.90 7.95 0.50
N VAL A 180 7.45 8.73 -0.43
CA VAL A 180 7.83 10.14 -0.23
C VAL A 180 6.75 11.10 -0.72
N ASP A 181 6.70 12.30 -0.16
CA ASP A 181 5.78 13.34 -0.62
C ASP A 181 6.14 13.77 -2.07
N ALA A 182 5.15 13.70 -2.96
CA ALA A 182 5.30 14.06 -4.36
C ALA A 182 5.49 15.58 -4.59
N LEU A 183 5.36 16.41 -3.55
CA LEU A 183 5.71 17.83 -3.60
C LEU A 183 7.23 17.99 -3.76
N ARG A 184 7.68 17.94 -5.02
CA ARG A 184 9.09 18.08 -5.47
C ARG A 184 9.85 19.31 -4.95
N PHE A 185 9.16 20.27 -4.34
CA PHE A 185 9.76 21.48 -3.77
C PHE A 185 10.12 21.35 -2.29
N LEU A 186 9.73 20.26 -1.62
CA LEU A 186 10.15 20.03 -0.25
C LEU A 186 11.60 19.53 -0.22
N PRO A 187 12.48 20.15 0.58
CA PRO A 187 13.83 19.63 0.78
C PRO A 187 13.76 18.20 1.34
N ASN A 188 14.63 17.33 0.84
CA ASN A 188 14.83 15.95 1.30
C ASN A 188 13.68 14.95 1.07
N GLN A 189 12.60 15.33 0.36
CA GLN A 189 11.50 14.44 -0.02
C GLN A 189 11.04 13.51 1.13
N PRO A 190 10.50 14.08 2.22
CA PRO A 190 10.22 13.32 3.42
C PRO A 190 9.18 12.21 3.17
N CYS A 191 9.33 11.10 3.89
CA CYS A 191 8.39 9.98 3.90
C CYS A 191 7.04 10.41 4.50
N VAL A 192 5.95 9.94 3.91
CA VAL A 192 4.59 10.29 4.37
C VAL A 192 4.08 9.33 5.45
N GLY A 193 4.66 8.13 5.55
CA GLY A 193 4.17 7.06 6.42
C GLY A 193 2.96 6.33 5.84
N LEU A 194 2.27 5.54 6.65
CA LEU A 194 1.04 4.84 6.24
C LEU A 194 0.00 5.84 5.70
N HIS A 195 -0.44 5.62 4.47
CA HIS A 195 -1.24 6.59 3.72
C HIS A 195 -2.34 5.94 2.88
N LEU A 196 -3.15 6.79 2.25
CA LEU A 196 -4.20 6.43 1.31
C LEU A 196 -3.92 7.15 -0.01
N ASP A 197 -3.93 6.41 -1.12
CA ASP A 197 -3.77 7.02 -2.43
C ASP A 197 -5.00 7.85 -2.83
N SER A 198 -4.81 8.79 -3.76
CA SER A 198 -5.91 9.61 -4.30
C SER A 198 -5.75 9.94 -5.78
N TRP A 199 -5.42 8.92 -6.58
CA TRP A 199 -5.28 9.01 -8.04
C TRP A 199 -6.57 9.47 -8.74
N GLU A 200 -7.70 8.81 -8.48
CA GLU A 200 -8.99 9.15 -9.12
C GLU A 200 -9.78 10.21 -8.35
N LYS A 201 -9.41 10.47 -7.09
CA LYS A 201 -10.10 11.44 -6.20
C LYS A 201 -11.60 11.13 -6.06
N ALA A 202 -11.97 9.85 -6.16
CA ALA A 202 -13.35 9.41 -6.13
C ALA A 202 -14.00 9.72 -4.76
N PRO A 203 -15.34 9.88 -4.72
CA PRO A 203 -16.05 10.03 -3.46
C PRO A 203 -15.85 8.80 -2.58
N LEU A 204 -15.86 8.98 -1.25
CA LEU A 204 -15.70 7.94 -0.22
C LEU A 204 -16.53 6.68 -0.53
N LYS A 205 -17.82 6.87 -0.83
CA LYS A 205 -18.74 5.78 -1.16
C LYS A 205 -18.37 4.98 -2.42
N ARG A 206 -17.49 5.50 -3.27
CA ARG A 206 -17.05 4.89 -4.53
C ARG A 206 -15.58 4.51 -4.56
N ARG A 207 -14.80 4.76 -3.48
CA ARG A 207 -13.37 4.40 -3.42
C ARG A 207 -13.11 2.91 -3.65
N HIS A 208 -14.01 2.05 -3.19
CA HIS A 208 -13.97 0.60 -3.43
C HIS A 208 -14.10 0.21 -4.92
N LEU A 209 -14.50 1.14 -5.79
CA LEU A 209 -14.59 0.96 -7.24
C LEU A 209 -13.46 1.65 -8.00
N SER A 210 -12.53 2.32 -7.33
CA SER A 210 -11.41 2.97 -8.02
C SER A 210 -10.44 1.96 -8.62
N LYS A 211 -9.62 2.40 -9.58
CA LYS A 211 -8.50 1.61 -10.06
C LYS A 211 -7.63 1.16 -8.88
N ASN A 212 -7.16 -0.08 -8.95
CA ASN A 212 -6.18 -0.65 -8.03
C ASN A 212 -4.79 -0.64 -8.67
N ARG A 213 -3.79 -0.84 -7.82
CA ARG A 213 -2.38 -0.72 -8.16
C ARG A 213 -1.75 -2.09 -8.23
N VAL A 214 -1.04 -2.37 -9.33
CA VAL A 214 -0.04 -3.43 -9.40
C VAL A 214 1.31 -2.83 -9.05
N CYS A 215 2.02 -3.41 -8.10
CA CYS A 215 3.38 -3.00 -7.77
C CYS A 215 4.28 -4.23 -7.72
N ILE A 216 5.23 -4.28 -8.66
CA ILE A 216 6.13 -5.41 -8.88
C ILE A 216 7.44 -5.14 -8.16
N ASN A 217 7.92 -6.09 -7.36
CA ASN A 217 9.28 -6.09 -6.84
C ASN A 217 10.26 -6.46 -7.97
N ILE A 218 10.85 -5.44 -8.59
CA ILE A 218 11.88 -5.63 -9.62
C ILE A 218 13.29 -5.59 -9.03
N GLY A 219 13.42 -5.37 -7.71
CA GLY A 219 14.68 -5.46 -6.98
C GLY A 219 15.18 -6.90 -6.86
N ARG A 220 16.31 -7.05 -6.18
CA ARG A 220 16.97 -8.35 -5.92
C ARG A 220 16.67 -8.94 -4.55
N GLU A 221 16.09 -8.15 -3.65
CA GLU A 221 15.77 -8.55 -2.30
C GLU A 221 14.27 -8.42 -2.03
N THR A 222 13.79 -9.22 -1.09
CA THR A 222 12.44 -9.19 -0.56
C THR A 222 12.07 -7.77 -0.14
N ARG A 223 10.86 -7.34 -0.50
CA ARG A 223 10.27 -6.09 -0.01
C ARG A 223 8.96 -6.39 0.69
N TYR A 224 8.48 -5.45 1.48
CA TYR A 224 7.27 -5.64 2.26
C TYR A 224 6.15 -4.71 1.81
N PHE A 225 4.95 -5.26 1.67
CA PHE A 225 3.73 -4.47 1.56
C PHE A 225 3.06 -4.38 2.93
N LEU A 226 2.82 -3.15 3.39
CA LEU A 226 2.20 -2.84 4.66
C LEU A 226 0.78 -2.34 4.44
N PHE A 227 -0.19 -2.83 5.20
CA PHE A 227 -1.56 -2.33 5.11
C PHE A 227 -2.38 -2.59 6.36
N ILE A 228 -3.44 -1.81 6.55
CA ILE A 228 -4.52 -2.11 7.49
C ILE A 228 -5.63 -2.82 6.72
N ASN A 229 -6.09 -3.98 7.19
CA ASN A 229 -7.02 -4.86 6.47
C ASN A 229 -8.48 -4.38 6.47
N LEU A 230 -8.69 -3.06 6.51
CA LEU A 230 -9.98 -2.41 6.51
C LEU A 230 -10.12 -1.52 5.28
N SER A 231 -11.31 -1.54 4.70
CA SER A 231 -11.73 -0.57 3.70
C SER A 231 -12.07 0.77 4.34
N LEU A 232 -11.98 1.83 3.54
CA LEU A 232 -12.24 3.19 4.00
C LEU A 232 -13.67 3.38 4.55
N MET A 233 -14.64 2.68 3.97
CA MET A 233 -16.02 2.65 4.49
C MET A 233 -16.12 1.94 5.84
N LYS A 234 -15.37 0.85 6.05
CA LYS A 234 -15.33 0.15 7.34
C LYS A 234 -14.72 1.01 8.43
N MET A 235 -13.64 1.75 8.11
CA MET A 235 -13.06 2.74 9.02
C MET A 235 -14.05 3.86 9.35
N PHE A 236 -14.78 4.37 8.37
CA PHE A 236 -15.82 5.38 8.56
C PHE A 236 -16.90 4.90 9.56
N GLU A 237 -17.39 3.67 9.39
CA GLU A 237 -18.36 3.05 10.31
C GLU A 237 -17.79 2.87 11.72
N MET A 238 -16.55 2.37 11.84
CA MET A 238 -15.89 2.17 13.13
C MET A 238 -15.65 3.46 13.91
N LEU A 239 -15.48 4.59 13.21
CA LEU A 239 -15.40 5.93 13.81
C LEU A 239 -16.78 6.47 14.25
N GLY A 240 -17.84 5.65 14.21
CA GLY A 240 -19.20 6.05 14.54
C GLY A 240 -19.82 7.00 13.51
N LEU A 241 -19.24 7.09 12.30
CA LEU A 241 -19.72 7.99 11.27
C LEU A 241 -20.78 7.26 10.43
N SER A 242 -21.99 7.82 10.37
CA SER A 242 -23.09 7.19 9.60
C SER A 242 -24.06 8.19 8.94
N THR A 243 -24.01 9.46 9.32
CA THR A 243 -24.95 10.48 8.83
C THR A 243 -24.58 11.01 7.44
N ALA A 244 -25.57 11.57 6.74
CA ALA A 244 -25.33 12.27 5.46
C ALA A 244 -24.37 13.47 5.62
N ILE A 245 -24.42 14.14 6.77
CA ILE A 245 -23.51 15.25 7.12
C ILE A 245 -22.07 14.72 7.21
N ASN A 246 -21.85 13.59 7.89
CA ASN A 246 -20.52 12.97 7.97
C ASN A 246 -20.00 12.56 6.59
N ALA A 247 -20.86 11.97 5.75
CA ALA A 247 -20.49 11.58 4.40
C ALA A 247 -20.12 12.80 3.52
N SER A 248 -20.77 13.95 3.72
CA SER A 248 -20.43 15.20 3.05
C SER A 248 -19.11 15.78 3.57
N ARG A 249 -18.89 15.79 4.89
CA ARG A 249 -17.64 16.26 5.52
C ARG A 249 -16.43 15.47 5.04
N TYR A 250 -16.55 14.14 4.99
CA TYR A 250 -15.49 13.24 4.56
C TYR A 250 -15.68 12.78 3.11
N TYR A 251 -16.16 13.68 2.23
CA TYR A 251 -16.56 13.32 0.87
C TYR A 251 -15.51 12.52 0.09
N ARG A 252 -14.21 12.80 0.27
CA ARG A 252 -13.12 12.03 -0.36
C ARG A 252 -12.46 11.01 0.56
N GLY A 253 -12.74 11.04 1.86
CA GLY A 253 -12.19 10.14 2.87
C GLY A 253 -10.69 10.26 3.16
N VAL A 254 -9.98 11.24 2.60
CA VAL A 254 -8.51 11.37 2.72
C VAL A 254 -8.03 11.66 4.15
N GLU A 255 -8.90 12.19 5.02
CA GLU A 255 -8.60 12.45 6.42
C GLU A 255 -8.88 11.24 7.33
N LEU A 256 -9.69 10.29 6.86
CA LEU A 256 -10.10 9.13 7.65
C LEU A 256 -8.92 8.27 8.12
N PRO A 257 -7.86 8.04 7.31
CA PRO A 257 -6.66 7.33 7.77
C PRO A 257 -6.07 7.86 9.08
N ALA A 258 -5.80 9.17 9.13
CA ALA A 258 -5.18 9.79 10.30
C ALA A 258 -6.11 9.77 11.52
N ILE A 259 -7.41 10.01 11.30
CA ILE A 259 -8.42 9.96 12.38
C ILE A 259 -8.53 8.52 12.91
N PHE A 260 -8.56 7.53 12.03
CA PHE A 260 -8.65 6.12 12.38
C PHE A 260 -7.43 5.68 13.20
N MET A 261 -6.21 5.92 12.71
CA MET A 261 -4.98 5.51 13.41
C MET A 261 -4.78 6.26 14.73
N ALA A 262 -5.27 7.50 14.87
CA ALA A 262 -5.28 8.21 16.14
C ALA A 262 -6.32 7.63 17.14
N THR A 263 -7.48 7.20 16.65
CA THR A 263 -8.57 6.66 17.49
C THR A 263 -8.31 5.21 17.89
N PHE A 264 -7.75 4.42 16.98
CA PHE A 264 -7.48 2.98 17.14
C PHE A 264 -5.98 2.70 16.94
N PRO A 265 -5.09 3.25 17.79
CA PRO A 265 -3.64 3.13 17.60
C PRO A 265 -3.14 1.69 17.75
N ASP A 266 -3.91 0.82 18.39
CA ASP A 266 -3.56 -0.59 18.60
C ASP A 266 -4.16 -1.52 17.52
N TYR A 267 -4.91 -0.99 16.54
CA TYR A 267 -5.42 -1.81 15.43
C TYR A 267 -4.25 -2.32 14.57
N PRO A 268 -4.12 -3.64 14.35
CA PRO A 268 -2.93 -4.21 13.70
C PRO A 268 -2.67 -3.70 12.28
N VAL A 269 -1.39 -3.50 11.96
CA VAL A 269 -0.89 -3.41 10.59
C VAL A 269 -0.45 -4.80 10.15
N VAL A 270 -0.79 -5.17 8.93
CA VAL A 270 -0.41 -6.40 8.27
C VAL A 270 0.80 -6.14 7.37
N LYS A 271 1.77 -7.05 7.39
CA LYS A 271 2.98 -7.04 6.57
C LYS A 271 3.03 -8.31 5.71
N ILE A 272 3.13 -8.16 4.39
CA ILE A 272 3.30 -9.24 3.42
C ILE A 272 4.69 -9.15 2.81
N ALA A 273 5.45 -10.24 2.85
CA ALA A 273 6.70 -10.40 2.13
C ALA A 273 6.46 -10.61 0.62
N LEU A 274 7.18 -9.86 -0.21
CA LEU A 274 7.15 -9.94 -1.66
C LEU A 274 8.57 -10.19 -2.16
N GLU A 275 8.82 -11.42 -2.61
CA GLU A 275 10.10 -11.80 -3.19
C GLU A 275 10.37 -11.06 -4.50
N PRO A 276 11.62 -11.06 -5.00
CA PRO A 276 11.90 -10.65 -6.37
C PRO A 276 10.92 -11.30 -7.36
N ASP A 277 10.52 -10.54 -8.37
CA ASP A 277 9.52 -10.93 -9.37
C ASP A 277 8.08 -11.08 -8.85
N GLN A 278 7.83 -10.93 -7.54
CA GLN A 278 6.46 -10.93 -7.01
C GLN A 278 5.83 -9.54 -7.07
N ALA A 279 4.51 -9.51 -7.19
CA ALA A 279 3.73 -8.28 -7.18
C ALA A 279 2.50 -8.38 -6.29
N TYR A 280 2.05 -7.22 -5.79
CA TYR A 280 0.72 -7.10 -5.23
C TYR A 280 -0.23 -6.40 -6.20
N ILE A 281 -1.51 -6.77 -6.16
CA ILE A 281 -2.65 -6.01 -6.68
C ILE A 281 -3.42 -5.47 -5.48
N ALA A 282 -3.43 -4.16 -5.21
CA ALA A 282 -4.09 -3.62 -4.01
C ALA A 282 -4.96 -2.39 -4.32
N PRO A 283 -6.14 -2.26 -3.68
CA PRO A 283 -7.00 -1.08 -3.80
C PRO A 283 -6.46 0.07 -2.95
N THR A 284 -5.32 0.63 -3.34
CA THR A 284 -4.58 1.64 -2.58
C THR A 284 -5.35 2.95 -2.33
N GLU A 285 -6.40 3.22 -3.11
CA GLU A 285 -7.33 4.34 -2.86
C GLU A 285 -8.46 4.01 -1.85
N ASN A 286 -8.52 2.77 -1.34
CA ASN A 286 -9.55 2.29 -0.44
C ASN A 286 -9.00 1.68 0.86
N ILE A 287 -7.68 1.55 1.03
CA ILE A 287 -7.03 1.00 2.22
C ILE A 287 -5.84 1.86 2.65
N ILE A 288 -5.54 1.87 3.94
CA ILE A 288 -4.30 2.45 4.46
C ILE A 288 -3.17 1.47 4.15
N HIS A 289 -2.09 1.98 3.55
CA HIS A 289 -0.96 1.16 3.13
C HIS A 289 0.35 1.95 3.04
N ASP A 290 1.45 1.22 2.88
CA ASP A 290 2.74 1.68 2.36
C ASP A 290 3.56 0.45 1.94
N ALA A 291 4.81 0.63 1.57
CA ALA A 291 5.79 -0.43 1.49
C ALA A 291 6.95 -0.19 2.47
N SER A 292 7.67 -1.25 2.81
CA SER A 292 8.86 -1.19 3.67
C SER A 292 10.06 -1.89 3.01
N SER A 293 11.22 -1.28 3.19
CA SER A 293 12.53 -1.79 2.78
C SER A 293 13.45 -2.06 3.98
N LEU A 294 12.89 -2.14 5.20
CA LEU A 294 13.66 -2.15 6.46
C LEU A 294 14.74 -3.24 6.53
N GLU A 295 14.51 -4.39 5.89
CA GLU A 295 15.42 -5.55 5.93
C GLU A 295 16.34 -5.63 4.69
N LYS A 296 16.17 -4.70 3.73
CA LYS A 296 16.96 -4.66 2.49
C LYS A 296 18.32 -4.02 2.73
N GLN A 297 19.30 -4.41 1.92
CA GLN A 297 20.61 -3.75 1.84
C GLN A 297 20.77 -2.99 0.52
N GLU A 298 20.18 -3.48 -0.56
CA GLU A 298 20.16 -2.85 -1.87
C GLU A 298 18.98 -1.87 -2.04
N LEU A 299 19.05 -1.03 -3.07
CA LEU A 299 17.96 -0.12 -3.44
C LEU A 299 16.63 -0.87 -3.58
N ASP A 300 15.55 -0.31 -3.02
CA ASP A 300 14.21 -0.82 -3.25
C ASP A 300 13.71 -0.37 -4.62
N MET A 301 13.63 -1.29 -5.57
CA MET A 301 13.23 -1.03 -6.94
C MET A 301 11.87 -1.63 -7.22
N THR A 302 10.97 -0.81 -7.77
CA THR A 302 9.61 -1.25 -8.11
C THR A 302 9.18 -0.79 -9.50
N LEU A 303 8.30 -1.57 -10.13
CA LEU A 303 7.57 -1.14 -11.32
C LEU A 303 6.07 -1.12 -10.99
N THR A 304 5.42 0.01 -11.24
CA THR A 304 4.02 0.19 -10.87
C THR A 304 3.11 0.36 -12.08
N PHE A 305 1.93 -0.25 -12.02
CA PHE A 305 0.82 -0.02 -12.94
C PHE A 305 -0.47 0.33 -12.19
N LEU A 306 -1.33 1.13 -12.83
CA LEU A 306 -2.65 1.49 -12.35
C LEU A 306 -3.71 0.97 -13.34
N GLY A 307 -4.77 0.34 -12.84
CA GLY A 307 -5.79 -0.29 -13.68
C GLY A 307 -6.88 -0.95 -12.85
N ARG A 308 -7.68 -1.84 -13.45
CA ARG A 308 -8.65 -2.66 -12.73
C ARG A 308 -8.21 -4.10 -12.83
N PHE A 309 -7.37 -4.52 -11.90
CA PHE A 309 -6.77 -5.84 -11.88
C PHE A 309 -7.45 -6.78 -10.88
N GLY A 310 -7.38 -8.07 -11.12
CA GLY A 310 -7.78 -9.10 -10.18
C GLY A 310 -7.24 -10.47 -10.55
N ILE A 311 -7.19 -11.37 -9.58
CA ILE A 311 -6.84 -12.77 -9.80
C ILE A 311 -8.15 -13.49 -10.13
N SER A 312 -8.34 -13.81 -11.40
CA SER A 312 -9.46 -14.67 -11.82
C SER A 312 -9.17 -16.12 -11.43
N PRO A 313 -10.17 -16.91 -11.06
CA PRO A 313 -10.03 -18.36 -11.09
C PRO A 313 -9.68 -18.76 -12.53
N GLN A 314 -8.49 -19.33 -12.73
CA GLN A 314 -8.14 -19.96 -14.01
C GLN A 314 -9.23 -20.98 -14.34
N PRO A 315 -9.83 -20.96 -15.54
CA PRO A 315 -10.69 -22.05 -15.96
C PRO A 315 -9.83 -23.33 -15.98
N PHE A 316 -10.26 -24.33 -15.21
CA PHE A 316 -9.71 -25.69 -15.26
C PHE A 316 -9.89 -26.30 -16.64
#